data_AF-F0P2N3-F1
#
_entry.id   AF-F0P2N3-F1
#
_cell.length_a   1.000
_cell.length_b   1.000
_cell.length_c   1.000
_cell.angle_alpha   90.00
_cell.angle_beta   90.00
_cell.angle_gamma   90.00
#
_symmetry.space_group_name_H-M   'P 1'
#
loop_
_entity.id
_entity.type
_entity.pdbx_description
1 polymer ?
#
loop_
_entity_poly.entity_id
_entity_poly.type
_entity_poly.pdbx_seq_one_letter_code
_entity_poly.pdbx_strand_id
1 'polypeptide(L)'
;MKLPVFKNLAKNVSTEDLEAALVVLESYAESPAVKEDEQEAIGEIISNICGAIEMKEMLNKGMDEREAANTFMQRVMGSIDR
;
A
#
# COMPACT_ATOMS: atom_id res chain seq x y z
N MET A 1 -2.85 7.39 -0.48
CA MET A 1 -2.52 6.39 0.57
C MET A 1 -2.91 6.89 1.97
N LYS A 2 -3.39 6.01 2.85
CA LYS A 2 -3.98 6.33 4.17
C LYS A 2 -3.27 5.55 5.28
N LEU A 3 -2.59 6.25 6.20
CA LEU A 3 -1.86 5.68 7.34
C LEU A 3 -2.61 4.58 8.11
N PRO A 4 -3.86 4.79 8.58
CA PRO A 4 -4.57 3.76 9.32
C PRO A 4 -4.83 2.49 8.49
N VAL A 5 -4.95 2.62 7.15
CA VAL A 5 -5.28 1.50 6.26
C VAL A 5 -4.05 0.63 6.03
N PHE A 6 -2.94 1.18 5.52
CA PHE A 6 -1.77 0.36 5.21
C PHE A 6 -1.14 -0.23 6.47
N LYS A 7 -1.18 0.49 7.60
CA LYS A 7 -0.72 -0.02 8.90
C LYS A 7 -1.53 -1.25 9.34
N ASN A 8 -2.85 -1.20 9.17
CA ASN A 8 -3.72 -2.32 9.48
C ASN A 8 -3.44 -3.54 8.58
N LEU A 9 -3.21 -3.32 7.29
CA LEU A 9 -2.83 -4.38 6.35
C LEU A 9 -1.47 -4.99 6.72
N ALA A 10 -0.47 -4.16 7.01
CA ALA A 10 0.88 -4.59 7.38
C ALA A 10 0.88 -5.50 8.63
N LYS A 11 -0.03 -5.24 9.57
CA LYS A 11 -0.16 -6.01 10.81
C LYS A 11 -0.89 -7.34 10.63
N ASN A 12 -1.91 -7.38 9.78
CA ASN A 12 -2.92 -8.45 9.82
C ASN A 12 -2.94 -9.36 8.59
N VAL A 13 -2.27 -8.99 7.49
CA VAL A 13 -2.27 -9.75 6.24
C VAL A 13 -0.85 -10.24 5.96
N SER A 14 -0.66 -11.41 5.34
CA SER A 14 0.70 -11.87 4.96
C SER A 14 1.24 -11.07 3.76
N THR A 15 2.56 -11.06 3.53
CA THR A 15 3.11 -10.41 2.32
C THR A 15 2.62 -11.11 1.05
N GLU A 16 2.54 -12.44 1.06
CA GLU A 16 2.07 -13.25 -0.07
C GLU A 16 0.62 -12.92 -0.45
N ASP A 17 -0.28 -12.79 0.53
CA ASP A 17 -1.68 -12.42 0.27
C ASP A 17 -1.80 -10.97 -0.28
N LEU A 18 -0.94 -10.06 0.19
CA LEU A 18 -0.90 -8.69 -0.31
C LEU A 18 -0.43 -8.64 -1.78
N GLU A 19 0.62 -9.39 -2.12
CA GLU A 19 1.12 -9.51 -3.49
C GLU A 19 0.10 -10.18 -4.41
N ALA A 20 -0.56 -11.26 -3.96
CA ALA A 20 -1.63 -11.91 -4.71
C ALA A 20 -2.81 -10.95 -4.97
N ALA A 21 -3.17 -10.12 -3.99
CA ALA A 21 -4.21 -9.11 -4.16
C ALA A 21 -3.81 -8.03 -5.18
N LEU A 22 -2.53 -7.60 -5.20
CA LEU A 22 -2.04 -6.66 -6.22
C LEU A 22 -2.24 -7.21 -7.63
N VAL A 23 -1.85 -8.46 -7.89
CA VAL A 23 -2.02 -9.10 -9.21
C VAL A 23 -3.48 -9.09 -9.66
N VAL A 24 -4.42 -9.38 -8.76
CA VAL A 24 -5.86 -9.36 -9.06
C VAL A 24 -6.35 -7.95 -9.35
N LEU A 25 -5.97 -6.97 -8.51
CA LEU A 25 -6.43 -5.59 -8.64
C LEU A 25 -5.87 -4.90 -9.89
N GLU A 26 -4.61 -5.14 -10.23
CA GLU A 26 -3.97 -4.63 -11.44
C GLU A 26 -4.67 -5.19 -12.69
N SER A 27 -4.84 -6.51 -12.76
CA SER A 27 -5.54 -7.14 -13.88
C SER A 27 -7.00 -6.69 -14.00
N TYR A 28 -7.69 -6.47 -12.87
CA TYR A 28 -9.04 -5.94 -12.87
C TYR A 28 -9.06 -4.51 -13.43
N ALA A 29 -8.17 -3.63 -12.97
CA ALA A 29 -8.12 -2.23 -13.36
C ALA A 29 -7.72 -2.00 -14.83
N GLU A 30 -7.02 -2.95 -15.46
CA GLU A 30 -6.67 -2.92 -16.89
C GLU A 30 -7.84 -3.23 -17.82
N SER A 31 -8.93 -3.80 -17.31
CA SER A 31 -10.09 -4.13 -18.13
C SER A 31 -10.77 -2.85 -18.67
N PRO A 32 -11.03 -2.75 -19.99
CA PRO A 32 -11.67 -1.58 -20.58
C PRO A 32 -13.14 -1.40 -20.16
N ALA A 33 -13.71 -2.39 -19.46
CA ALA A 33 -15.06 -2.33 -18.91
C ALA A 33 -15.12 -1.66 -17.53
N VAL A 34 -13.98 -1.44 -16.88
CA VAL A 34 -13.90 -0.75 -15.59
C VAL A 34 -14.03 0.75 -15.81
N LYS A 35 -14.86 1.40 -15.01
CA LYS A 35 -15.06 2.84 -15.10
C LYS A 35 -13.88 3.59 -14.49
N GLU A 36 -13.72 4.84 -14.91
CA GLU A 36 -12.63 5.71 -14.45
C GLU A 36 -12.65 5.90 -12.92
N ASP A 37 -13.83 6.10 -12.31
CA ASP A 37 -13.98 6.26 -10.85
C ASP A 37 -13.64 4.96 -10.09
N GLU A 38 -13.99 3.81 -10.65
CA GLU A 38 -13.59 2.50 -10.12
C GLU A 38 -12.07 2.29 -10.23
N GLN A 39 -11.47 2.70 -11.35
CA GLN A 39 -10.03 2.61 -11.59
C GLN A 39 -9.25 3.51 -10.61
N GLU A 40 -9.72 4.73 -10.36
CA GLU A 40 -9.15 5.63 -9.34
C GLU A 40 -9.21 5.01 -7.94
N ALA A 41 -10.36 4.45 -7.57
CA ALA A 41 -10.54 3.78 -6.28
C ALA A 41 -9.61 2.57 -6.13
N ILE A 42 -9.43 1.77 -7.18
CA ILE A 42 -8.49 0.64 -7.18
C ILE A 42 -7.04 1.14 -7.06
N GLY A 43 -6.68 2.24 -7.74
CA GLY A 43 -5.38 2.87 -7.59
C GLY A 43 -5.10 3.30 -6.14
N GLU A 44 -6.10 3.85 -5.44
CA GLU A 44 -5.98 4.15 -4.01
C GLU A 44 -5.74 2.87 -3.18
N ILE A 45 -6.46 1.78 -3.47
CA ILE A 45 -6.32 0.51 -2.75
C ILE A 45 -4.94 -0.10 -2.97
N ILE A 46 -4.48 -0.19 -4.23
CA ILE A 46 -3.13 -0.62 -4.61
C ILE A 46 -2.09 0.18 -3.85
N SER A 47 -2.22 1.52 -3.81
CA SER A 47 -1.29 2.37 -3.07
C SER A 47 -1.17 1.96 -1.59
N ASN A 48 -2.30 1.66 -0.93
CA ASN A 48 -2.29 1.23 0.47
C ASN A 48 -1.66 -0.16 0.66
N ILE A 49 -1.86 -1.09 -0.28
CA ILE A 49 -1.26 -2.43 -0.23
C ILE A 49 0.26 -2.33 -0.39
N CYS A 50 0.75 -1.54 -1.35
CA CYS A 50 2.18 -1.30 -1.52
C CYS A 50 2.81 -0.69 -0.26
N GLY A 51 2.15 0.29 0.36
CA GLY A 51 2.61 0.85 1.63
C GLY A 51 2.66 -0.16 2.78
N ALA A 52 1.75 -1.13 2.78
CA ALA A 52 1.73 -2.20 3.77
C ALA A 52 2.90 -3.18 3.60
N ILE A 53 3.20 -3.58 2.35
CA ILE A 53 4.34 -4.44 2.02
C ILE A 53 5.64 -3.77 2.46
N GLU A 54 5.82 -2.49 2.14
CA GLU A 54 7.05 -1.79 2.51
C GLU A 54 7.20 -1.61 4.03
N MET A 55 6.11 -1.29 4.73
CA MET A 55 6.14 -1.24 6.19
C MET A 55 6.56 -2.60 6.78
N LYS A 56 6.08 -3.72 6.24
CA LYS A 56 6.52 -5.06 6.65
C LYS A 56 8.00 -5.29 6.41
N GLU A 57 8.55 -4.84 5.28
CA GLU A 57 9.98 -4.95 5.02
C GLU A 57 10.82 -4.20 6.05
N MET A 58 10.38 -3.00 6.46
CA MET A 58 11.06 -2.23 7.52
C MET A 58 11.01 -2.97 8.86
N LEU A 59 9.86 -3.53 9.22
CA LEU A 59 9.69 -4.35 10.42
C LEU A 59 10.61 -5.58 10.40
N ASN A 60 10.69 -6.28 9.26
CA ASN A 60 11.56 -7.44 9.08
C ASN A 60 13.05 -7.08 9.17
N LYS A 61 13.42 -5.82 8.86
CA LYS A 61 14.77 -5.27 9.05
C LYS A 61 15.04 -4.81 10.50
N GLY A 62 14.10 -5.01 11.41
CA GLY A 62 14.25 -4.71 12.85
C GLY A 62 13.84 -3.29 13.25
N MET A 63 13.20 -2.54 12.36
CA MET A 63 12.67 -1.21 12.69
C MET A 63 11.45 -1.32 13.61
N ASP A 64 11.31 -0.40 14.57
CA ASP A 64 10.11 -0.33 15.41
C ASP A 64 8.87 0.07 14.59
N GLU A 65 7.69 -0.40 14.99
CA GLU A 65 6.43 -0.15 14.29
C GLU A 65 6.09 1.33 14.15
N ARG A 66 6.37 2.15 15.18
CA ARG A 66 6.15 3.59 15.15
C ARG A 66 7.13 4.26 14.20
N GLU A 67 8.37 3.83 14.19
CA GLU A 67 9.41 4.35 13.31
C GLU A 67 9.11 3.99 11.85
N ALA A 68 8.75 2.75 11.55
CA ALA A 68 8.37 2.31 10.21
C ALA A 68 7.18 3.11 9.65
N ALA A 69 6.14 3.31 10.47
CA ALA A 69 4.99 4.11 10.09
C ALA A 69 5.35 5.58 9.80
N ASN A 70 6.23 6.19 10.59
CA ASN A 70 6.65 7.58 10.42
C ASN A 70 7.59 7.76 9.23
N THR A 71 8.59 6.89 9.09
CA THR A 71 9.54 6.89 7.97
C THR A 71 8.81 6.80 6.64
N PHE A 72 7.81 5.93 6.57
CA PHE A 72 6.97 5.79 5.39
C PHE A 72 6.17 7.07 5.08
N MET A 73 5.50 7.64 6.08
CA MET A 73 4.72 8.89 5.90
C MET A 73 5.60 10.07 5.51
N GLN A 74 6.80 10.20 6.08
CA GLN A 74 7.74 11.24 5.69
C GLN A 74 8.17 11.13 4.23
N ARG A 75 8.40 9.91 3.75
CA ARG A 75 8.76 9.69 2.35
C ARG A 75 7.62 10.07 1.41
N VAL A 76 6.38 9.64 1.72
CA VAL A 76 5.19 9.98 0.91
C VAL A 76 4.94 11.49 0.87
N MET A 77 5.06 12.18 2.01
CA MET A 77 4.90 13.64 2.05
C MET A 77 6.08 14.38 1.42
N GLY A 78 7.31 13.88 1.60
CA GLY A 78 8.52 14.47 1.01
C GLY A 78 8.62 14.28 -0.51
N SER A 79 7.88 13.34 -1.10
CA SER A 79 7.72 13.20 -2.55
C SER A 79 6.69 14.16 -3.17
N ILE A 80 5.98 14.98 -2.37
CA ILE A 80 4.99 15.96 -2.85
C ILE A 80 5.62 17.36 -3.01
N ASP A 81 6.70 17.67 -2.28
CA ASP A 81 7.41 18.96 -2.33
C ASP A 81 8.58 19.00 -3.35
N ARG A 82 8.58 18.12 -4.36
CA ARG A 82 9.57 18.14 -5.46
C ARG A 82 8.92 18.17 -6.84
#